data_AF-H9F390-F1
#
_entry.id   AF-H9F390-F1
#
_cell.length_a   1.000
_cell.length_b   1.000
_cell.length_c   1.000
_cell.angle_alpha   90.00
_cell.angle_beta   90.00
_cell.angle_gamma   90.00
#
_symmetry.space_group_name_H-M   'P 1'
#
loop_
_entity.id
_entity.type
_entity.pdbx_description
1 polymer ?
#
loop_
_entity_poly.entity_id
_entity_poly.type
_entity_poly.pdbx_seq_one_letter_code
_entity_poly.pdbx_strand_id
1 'polypeptide(L)'
;PILGLIFLMGNRVKEANVWNLLRRFSVDVGRKHAITCKLMRQRYLECRPLSYSNPVEYELLWGPRAHHETTKMKVLEYMARLYRKRPQDWPEQYREAVEDEEARAKSEATTMFFLGPM
;
A
#
# COMPACT_ATOMS: atom_id res chain seq x y z
N PRO A 1 6.26 6.23 -2.67
CA PRO A 1 6.93 5.68 -1.46
C PRO A 1 5.95 5.28 -0.34
N ILE A 2 4.93 6.10 0.01
CA ILE A 2 4.00 5.80 1.13
C ILE A 2 3.31 4.44 0.98
N LEU A 3 2.68 4.17 -0.18
CA LEU A 3 2.05 2.87 -0.44
C LEU A 3 3.01 1.69 -0.29
N GLY A 4 4.26 1.85 -0.74
CA GLY A 4 5.30 0.85 -0.57
C GLY A 4 5.71 0.64 0.88
N LEU A 5 5.80 1.70 1.68
CA LEU A 5 6.10 1.57 3.12
C LEU A 5 4.96 0.85 3.85
N ILE A 6 3.71 1.12 3.51
CA ILE A 6 2.55 0.40 4.06
C ILE A 6 2.62 -1.08 3.69
N PHE A 7 2.94 -1.38 2.43
CA PHE A 7 3.05 -2.76 1.95
C PHE A 7 4.19 -3.53 2.63
N LEU A 8 5.39 -2.96 2.69
CA LEU A 8 6.54 -3.55 3.38
C LEU A 8 6.32 -3.74 4.89
N MET A 9 5.36 -3.03 5.48
CA MET A 9 4.99 -3.14 6.90
C MET A 9 3.80 -4.07 7.13
N GLY A 10 3.38 -4.87 6.14
CA GLY A 10 2.29 -5.84 6.29
C GLY A 10 0.91 -5.28 5.98
N ASN A 11 0.80 -4.41 4.97
CA ASN A 11 -0.44 -3.80 4.45
C ASN A 11 -1.17 -2.81 5.36
N ARG A 12 -0.83 -2.77 6.65
CA ARG A 12 -1.38 -1.84 7.63
C ARG A 12 -0.27 -1.35 8.52
N VAL A 13 -0.24 -0.05 8.80
CA VAL A 13 0.84 0.53 9.59
C VAL A 13 0.35 1.76 10.33
N LYS A 14 0.81 1.92 11.58
CA LYS A 14 0.56 3.15 12.35
C LYS A 14 1.02 4.36 11.56
N GLU A 15 0.19 5.39 11.49
CA GLU A 15 0.50 6.61 10.76
C GLU A 15 1.85 7.18 11.21
N ALA A 16 2.10 7.20 12.53
CA ALA A 16 3.36 7.63 13.11
C ALA A 16 4.60 6.90 12.54
N ASN A 17 4.51 5.59 12.29
CA ASN A 17 5.64 4.80 11.80
C ASN A 17 6.00 5.19 10.36
N VAL A 18 5.00 5.42 9.50
CA VAL A 18 5.22 5.89 8.11
C VAL A 18 5.97 7.21 8.12
N TRP A 19 5.51 8.16 8.93
CA TRP A 19 6.11 9.50 8.98
C TRP A 19 7.49 9.50 9.65
N ASN A 20 7.73 8.64 10.63
CA ASN A 20 9.06 8.45 11.22
C ASN A 20 10.07 7.91 10.20
N LEU A 21 9.65 6.98 9.33
CA LEU A 21 10.50 6.48 8.24
C LEU A 21 10.76 7.56 7.20
N LEU A 22 9.72 8.29 6.76
CA LEU A 22 9.87 9.39 5.80
C LEU A 22 10.79 10.51 6.33
N ARG A 23 10.76 10.79 7.63
CA ARG A 23 11.68 11.74 8.29
C ARG A 23 13.14 11.30 8.13
N ARG A 24 13.43 9.99 8.26
CA ARG A 24 14.80 9.45 8.03
C ARG A 24 15.26 9.64 6.59
N PHE A 25 14.32 9.70 5.64
CA PHE A 25 14.59 10.00 4.23
C PHE A 25 14.55 11.51 3.91
N SER A 26 14.67 12.38 4.93
CA SER A 26 14.68 13.86 4.79
C SER A 26 13.42 14.44 4.14
N VAL A 27 12.27 13.76 4.24
CA VAL A 27 10.98 14.31 3.80
C VAL A 27 10.44 15.26 4.88
N ASP A 28 10.08 16.48 4.47
CA ASP A 28 9.49 17.48 5.35
C ASP A 28 8.15 16.99 5.92
N VAL A 29 8.16 16.75 7.24
CA VAL A 29 7.02 16.25 8.01
C VAL A 29 6.04 17.38 8.38
N GLY A 30 6.41 18.66 8.20
CA GLY A 30 5.55 19.82 8.46
C GLY A 30 4.28 19.83 7.60
N ARG A 31 4.29 19.12 6.47
CA ARG A 31 3.14 18.93 5.58
C ARG A 31 2.46 17.57 5.71
N LYS A 32 2.79 16.79 6.76
CA LYS A 32 2.20 15.46 7.02
C LYS A 32 0.69 15.45 6.82
N HIS A 33 -0.01 16.35 7.51
CA HIS A 33 -1.47 16.40 7.50
C HIS A 33 -2.01 16.67 6.09
N ALA A 34 -1.45 17.65 5.37
CA ALA A 34 -1.88 17.97 4.02
C ALA A 34 -1.68 16.81 3.03
N ILE A 35 -0.57 16.08 3.15
CA ILE A 35 -0.27 14.92 2.31
C ILE A 35 -1.23 13.77 2.62
N THR A 36 -1.41 13.41 3.90
CA THR A 36 -2.35 12.36 4.31
C THR A 36 -3.77 12.69 3.82
N CYS A 37 -4.26 13.90 4.08
CA CYS A 37 -5.59 14.33 3.67
C CYS A 37 -5.78 14.31 2.15
N LYS A 38 -4.77 14.73 1.37
CA LYS A 38 -4.83 14.69 -0.10
C LYS A 38 -4.94 13.25 -0.60
N LEU A 39 -4.12 12.34 -0.08
CA LEU A 39 -4.12 10.93 -0.48
C LEU A 39 -5.41 10.21 -0.06
N MET A 40 -5.97 10.55 1.11
CA MET A 40 -7.27 10.05 1.55
C MET A 40 -8.41 10.57 0.65
N ARG A 41 -8.41 11.87 0.33
CA ARG A 41 -9.41 12.48 -0.57
C ARG A 41 -9.38 11.84 -1.96
N GLN A 42 -8.20 11.49 -2.43
CA GLN A 42 -8.01 10.77 -3.69
C GLN A 42 -8.26 9.26 -3.59
N ARG A 43 -8.59 8.72 -2.42
CA ARG A 43 -8.84 7.29 -2.17
C ARG A 43 -7.62 6.38 -2.41
N TYR A 44 -6.41 6.94 -2.34
CA TYR A 44 -5.18 6.14 -2.33
C TYR A 44 -4.90 5.56 -0.95
N LEU A 45 -5.35 6.23 0.12
CA LEU A 45 -5.19 5.78 1.49
C LEU A 45 -6.53 5.68 2.19
N GLU A 46 -6.64 4.67 3.04
CA GLU A 46 -7.64 4.62 4.09
C GLU A 46 -6.95 4.85 5.44
N CYS A 47 -7.59 5.63 6.30
CA CYS A 47 -7.11 5.91 7.65
C CYS A 47 -8.17 5.39 8.61
N ARG A 48 -7.79 4.49 9.51
CA ARG A 48 -8.70 3.86 10.47
C ARG A 48 -8.18 4.09 11.89
N PRO A 49 -9.06 4.41 12.85
CA PRO A 49 -8.66 4.50 14.25
C PRO A 49 -8.28 3.11 14.77
N LEU A 50 -7.19 3.03 15.53
CA LEU A 50 -6.84 1.83 16.26
C LEU A 50 -7.72 1.72 17.51
N SER A 51 -8.56 0.69 17.53
CA SER A 51 -9.39 0.35 18.68
C SER A 51 -8.52 0.29 19.95
N TYR A 52 -9.03 0.84 21.06
CA TYR A 52 -8.42 0.77 22.39
C TYR A 52 -7.08 1.53 22.58
N SER A 53 -6.70 2.42 21.67
CA SER A 53 -5.56 3.33 21.88
C SER A 53 -5.97 4.60 22.65
N ASN A 54 -5.21 4.96 23.70
CA ASN A 54 -5.39 6.23 24.42
C ASN A 54 -4.01 6.92 24.59
N PRO A 55 -3.72 8.02 23.87
CA PRO A 55 -4.59 8.74 22.93
C PRO A 55 -4.91 7.92 21.66
N VAL A 56 -5.96 8.33 20.93
CA VAL A 56 -6.38 7.65 19.69
C VAL A 56 -5.26 7.70 18.65
N GLU A 57 -4.79 6.52 18.27
CA GLU A 57 -3.85 6.32 17.18
C GLU A 57 -4.58 5.91 15.90
N TYR A 58 -3.94 6.13 14.76
CA TYR A 58 -4.49 5.79 13.46
C TYR A 58 -3.56 4.85 12.70
N GLU A 59 -4.14 3.90 11.97
CA GLU A 59 -3.45 3.09 10.98
C GLU A 59 -3.79 3.54 9.55
N LEU A 60 -2.79 3.46 8.68
CA LEU A 60 -2.90 3.70 7.24
C LEU A 60 -2.92 2.38 6.49
N LEU A 61 -3.82 2.30 5.51
CA LEU A 61 -3.98 1.19 4.59
C LEU A 61 -4.03 1.72 3.15
N TRP A 62 -3.87 0.83 2.18
CA TRP A 62 -4.19 1.12 0.79
C TRP A 62 -5.69 1.37 0.64
N GLY A 63 -6.05 2.41 -0.11
CA GLY A 63 -7.43 2.66 -0.50
C GLY A 63 -7.78 2.00 -1.83
N PRO A 64 -9.07 2.03 -2.22
CA PRO A 64 -9.56 1.33 -3.40
C PRO A 64 -8.88 1.81 -4.69
N ARG A 65 -8.54 3.10 -4.77
CA ARG A 65 -7.85 3.64 -5.94
C ARG A 65 -6.42 3.11 -6.07
N ALA A 66 -5.73 2.87 -4.95
CA ALA A 66 -4.40 2.27 -4.96
C ALA A 66 -4.46 0.83 -5.50
N HIS A 67 -5.42 0.03 -5.04
CA HIS A 67 -5.61 -1.34 -5.55
C HIS A 67 -5.99 -1.38 -7.04
N HIS A 68 -6.72 -0.37 -7.52
CA HIS A 68 -7.08 -0.28 -8.93
C HIS A 68 -5.90 0.13 -9.82
N GLU A 69 -5.18 1.19 -9.44
CA GLU A 69 -4.13 1.79 -10.30
C GLU A 69 -2.78 1.07 -10.21
N THR A 70 -2.50 0.33 -9.14
CA THR A 70 -1.24 -0.41 -8.98
C THR A 70 -1.45 -1.81 -8.44
N THR A 71 -0.46 -2.67 -8.66
CA THR A 71 -0.38 -4.01 -8.05
C THR A 71 0.65 -4.01 -6.92
N LYS A 72 0.52 -4.97 -6.00
CA LYS A 72 1.52 -5.19 -4.94
C LYS A 72 2.90 -5.48 -5.53
N MET A 73 2.96 -6.24 -6.63
CA MET A 73 4.21 -6.54 -7.33
C MET A 73 4.88 -5.28 -7.88
N LYS A 74 4.15 -4.41 -8.59
CA LYS A 74 4.69 -3.14 -9.11
C LYS A 74 5.26 -2.25 -8.00
N VAL A 75 4.57 -2.20 -6.86
CA VAL A 75 5.06 -1.44 -5.70
C VAL A 75 6.29 -2.10 -5.09
N LEU A 76 6.32 -3.42 -4.99
CA LEU A 76 7.48 -4.16 -4.47
C LEU A 76 8.72 -3.95 -5.33
N GLU A 77 8.60 -4.04 -6.65
CA GLU A 77 9.69 -3.76 -7.59
C GLU A 77 10.21 -2.34 -7.45
N TYR A 78 9.31 -1.36 -7.33
CA TYR A 78 9.70 0.04 -7.12
C TYR A 78 10.50 0.20 -5.81
N MET A 79 10.03 -0.42 -4.73
CA MET A 79 10.72 -0.36 -3.44
C MET A 79 12.07 -1.10 -3.49
N ALA A 80 12.14 -2.24 -4.17
CA ALA A 80 13.38 -2.98 -4.38
C ALA A 80 14.43 -2.12 -5.11
N ARG A 81 14.04 -1.43 -6.18
CA ARG A 81 14.90 -0.46 -6.87
C ARG A 81 15.36 0.66 -5.96
N LEU A 82 14.45 1.23 -5.14
CA LEU A 82 14.77 2.31 -4.20
C LEU A 82 15.81 1.90 -3.16
N TYR A 83 15.71 0.68 -2.62
CA TYR A 83 16.63 0.13 -1.62
C TYR A 83 17.85 -0.59 -2.22
N ARG A 84 17.98 -0.64 -3.55
CA ARG A 84 19.00 -1.42 -4.26
C ARG A 84 19.01 -2.90 -3.85
N LYS A 85 17.80 -3.45 -3.71
CA LYS A 85 17.51 -4.85 -3.36
C LYS A 85 16.73 -5.52 -4.48
N ARG A 86 16.52 -6.82 -4.37
CA ARG A 86 15.60 -7.59 -5.21
C ARG A 86 14.24 -7.74 -4.51
N PRO A 87 13.12 -7.83 -5.23
CA PRO A 87 11.82 -8.12 -4.64
C PRO A 87 11.82 -9.37 -3.73
N GLN A 88 12.59 -10.39 -4.12
CA GLN A 88 12.76 -11.65 -3.37
C GLN A 88 13.48 -11.47 -2.02
N ASP A 89 14.16 -10.34 -1.80
CA ASP A 89 14.78 -10.05 -0.50
C ASP A 89 13.72 -9.69 0.57
N TRP A 90 12.44 -9.56 0.17
CA TRP A 90 11.26 -9.51 1.04
C TRP A 90 10.33 -10.69 0.73
N PRO A 91 10.63 -11.90 1.25
CA PRO A 91 9.96 -13.13 0.82
C PRO A 91 8.46 -13.15 1.11
N GLU A 92 8.03 -12.59 2.25
CA GLU A 92 6.62 -12.52 2.62
C GLU A 92 5.83 -11.63 1.66
N GLN A 93 6.35 -10.43 1.38
CA GLN A 93 5.74 -9.48 0.48
C GLN A 93 5.78 -9.97 -0.97
N TYR A 94 6.86 -10.65 -1.37
CA TYR A 94 6.93 -11.24 -2.70
C TYR A 94 5.87 -12.31 -2.89
N ARG A 95 5.72 -13.25 -1.94
CA ARG A 95 4.67 -14.27 -1.98
C ARG A 95 3.29 -13.63 -2.06
N GLU A 96 3.01 -12.64 -1.20
CA GLU A 96 1.72 -11.95 -1.20
C GLU A 96 1.46 -11.21 -2.52
N ALA A 97 2.49 -10.62 -3.13
CA ALA A 97 2.37 -9.95 -4.42
C ALA A 97 2.06 -10.92 -5.57
N VAL A 98 2.65 -12.12 -5.55
CA VAL A 98 2.34 -13.17 -6.53
C VAL A 98 0.89 -13.65 -6.35
N GLU A 99 0.45 -13.90 -5.11
CA GLU A 99 -0.92 -14.32 -4.81
C GLU A 99 -1.96 -13.27 -5.25
N ASP A 100 -1.65 -11.98 -5.08
CA ASP A 100 -2.48 -10.86 -5.54
C ASP A 100 -2.64 -10.85 -7.07
N GLU A 101 -1.55 -11.07 -7.82
CA GLU A 101 -1.60 -11.13 -9.28
C GLU A 101 -2.36 -12.36 -9.78
N GLU A 102 -2.16 -13.53 -9.18
CA GLU A 102 -2.91 -14.73 -9.52
C GLU A 102 -4.41 -14.58 -9.24
N ALA A 103 -4.77 -13.99 -8.09
CA ALA A 103 -6.17 -13.74 -7.74
C ALA A 103 -6.83 -12.77 -8.73
N ARG A 104 -6.10 -11.72 -9.15
CA ARG A 104 -6.58 -10.76 -10.16
C ARG A 104 -6.78 -11.43 -11.51
N ALA A 105 -5.80 -12.21 -11.98
CA ALA A 105 -5.91 -12.94 -13.24
C ALA A 105 -7.10 -13.92 -13.25
N LYS A 106 -7.33 -14.63 -12.13
CA LYS A 106 -8.51 -15.51 -11.97
C LYS A 106 -9.82 -14.71 -12.01
N SER A 107 -9.86 -13.54 -11.37
CA SER A 107 -11.05 -12.69 -11.37
C SER A 107 -11.36 -12.14 -12.77
N GLU A 108 -10.34 -11.71 -13.52
CA GLU A 108 -10.47 -11.21 -14.89
C GLU A 108 -10.92 -12.33 -15.84
N ALA A 109 -10.34 -13.52 -15.73
CA ALA A 109 -10.77 -14.69 -16.50
C ALA A 109 -12.22 -15.08 -16.21
N THR A 110 -12.64 -15.02 -14.94
CA THR A 110 -14.03 -15.27 -14.53
C THR A 110 -14.97 -14.22 -15.10
N THR A 111 -14.62 -12.94 -15.02
CA THR A 111 -15.40 -11.84 -15.61
C THR A 111 -15.55 -12.03 -17.12
N MET A 112 -14.47 -12.39 -17.83
CA MET A 112 -14.50 -12.65 -19.27
C MET A 112 -15.35 -13.87 -19.63
N PHE A 113 -15.36 -14.90 -18.79
CA PHE A 113 -16.14 -16.13 -19.01
C PHE A 113 -17.65 -15.91 -18.83
N PHE A 114 -18.06 -15.11 -17.84
CA PHE A 114 -19.48 -14.88 -17.52
C PHE A 114 -20.11 -13.66 -18.22
N LEU A 115 -19.31 -12.69 -18.69
CA LEU A 115 -19.81 -11.44 -19.31
C LEU A 115 -19.32 -11.21 -20.76
N GLY A 116 -18.83 -12.25 -21.44
CA GLY A 116 -18.51 -12.19 -22.88
C GLY A 116 -19.76 -11.92 -23.75
N PRO A 117 -19.61 -11.32 -24.94
CA PRO A 117 -20.74 -10.80 -25.73
C PRO A 117 -21.64 -11.94 -26.23
N MET A 118 -22.96 -11.71 -26.17
CA MET A 118 -23.95 -12.47 -26.95
C MET A 118 -23.73 -12.29 -28.45
#